data_AF-A0AAD6UNL1-F1
#
_entry.id   AF-A0AAD6UNL1-F1
#
_cell.length_a   1.000
_cell.length_b   1.000
_cell.length_c   1.000
_cell.angle_alpha   90.00
_cell.angle_beta   90.00
_cell.angle_gamma   90.00
#
_symmetry.space_group_name_H-M   'P 1'
#
loop_
_entity.id
_entity.type
_entity.pdbx_description
1 polymer ?
#
loop_
_entity_poly.entity_id
_entity_poly.type
_entity_poly.pdbx_seq_one_letter_code
_entity_poly.pdbx_strand_id
1 'polypeptide(L)'
;LAPESVIAYLTKTWMVDQELWSGVYRQDRTIFELSDTNMLVEAWHHVLKSKHLQGKRGRRVDNLIHTLINVALPHYIAGHRAQEFGFQGPDLEVRERIEI
;
A
#
# COMPACT_ATOMS: atom_id res chain seq x y z
N LEU A 1 30.60 6.21 6.17
CA LEU A 1 30.17 6.77 4.86
C LEU A 1 29.38 5.70 4.13
N ALA A 2 28.31 6.08 3.43
CA ALA A 2 27.52 5.12 2.65
C ALA A 2 28.33 4.63 1.42
N PRO A 3 28.08 3.41 0.91
CA PRO A 3 28.77 2.90 -0.28
C PRO A 3 28.50 3.75 -1.52
N GLU A 4 29.49 3.89 -2.41
CA GLU A 4 29.36 4.67 -3.66
C GLU A 4 28.20 4.18 -4.54
N SER A 5 27.94 2.88 -4.57
CA SER A 5 26.81 2.30 -5.30
C SER A 5 25.45 2.78 -4.79
N VAL A 6 25.32 2.97 -3.48
CA VAL A 6 24.10 3.49 -2.84
C VAL A 6 23.94 4.98 -3.15
N ILE A 7 25.02 5.75 -3.07
CA ILE A 7 25.02 7.19 -3.41
C ILE A 7 24.61 7.37 -4.88
N ALA A 8 25.23 6.64 -5.81
CA ALA A 8 24.91 6.73 -7.23
C ALA A 8 23.45 6.36 -7.54
N TYR A 9 22.92 5.32 -6.89
CA TYR A 9 21.52 4.94 -7.03
C TYR A 9 20.56 6.04 -6.54
N LEU A 10 20.81 6.59 -5.35
CA LEU A 10 19.99 7.66 -4.77
C LEU A 10 20.05 8.92 -5.64
N THR A 11 21.25 9.33 -6.07
CA THR A 11 21.42 10.51 -6.94
C THR A 11 20.68 10.35 -8.28
N LYS A 12 20.75 9.18 -8.91
CA LYS A 12 20.13 8.95 -10.22
C LYS A 12 18.61 8.81 -10.14
N THR A 13 18.10 8.18 -9.09
CA THR A 13 16.71 7.70 -9.05
C THR A 13 15.81 8.59 -8.20
N TRP A 14 16.36 9.12 -7.10
CA TRP A 14 15.55 9.78 -6.06
C TRP A 14 15.85 11.27 -5.91
N MET A 15 17.08 11.70 -6.19
CA MET A 15 17.46 13.13 -6.11
C MET A 15 17.01 13.95 -7.32
N VAL A 16 16.55 13.30 -8.39
CA VAL A 16 16.03 13.95 -9.61
C VAL A 16 14.61 14.49 -9.37
N ASP A 17 13.77 13.75 -8.66
CA ASP A 17 12.37 14.13 -8.38
C ASP A 17 12.21 14.60 -6.93
N GLN A 18 12.55 15.86 -6.69
CA GLN A 18 12.56 16.41 -5.33
C GLN A 18 11.16 16.72 -4.74
N GLU A 19 10.11 16.61 -5.53
CA GLU A 19 8.75 16.96 -5.11
C GLU A 19 8.00 15.74 -4.54
N LEU A 20 8.31 14.51 -4.97
CA LEU A 20 7.56 13.30 -4.60
C LEU A 20 7.79 12.82 -3.15
N TRP A 21 9.02 13.01 -2.67
CA TRP A 21 9.53 12.51 -1.39
C TRP A 21 9.43 13.48 -0.20
N SER A 22 9.41 14.80 -0.42
CA SER A 22 9.49 15.78 0.66
C SER A 22 8.10 16.13 1.18
N GLY A 23 7.90 15.99 2.49
CA GLY A 23 6.64 16.37 3.16
C GLY A 23 6.29 17.85 3.01
N VAL A 24 7.24 18.70 2.61
CA VAL A 24 7.01 20.12 2.32
C VAL A 24 6.17 20.32 1.05
N TYR A 25 6.21 19.37 0.10
CA TYR A 25 5.40 19.42 -1.12
C TYR A 25 4.07 18.64 -1.01
N ARG A 26 3.77 18.07 0.17
CA ARG A 26 2.55 17.30 0.46
C ARG A 26 1.53 18.09 1.30
N GLN A 27 1.48 19.42 1.18
CA GLN A 27 0.66 20.27 2.07
C GLN A 27 -0.85 20.14 1.80
N ASP A 28 -1.24 19.83 0.57
CA ASP A 28 -2.64 19.73 0.15
C ASP A 28 -3.03 18.33 -0.34
N ARG A 29 -2.26 17.29 0.00
CA ARG A 29 -2.59 15.91 -0.36
C ARG A 29 -2.93 15.09 0.87
N THR A 30 -4.13 14.52 0.92
CA THR A 30 -4.46 13.53 1.97
C THR A 30 -3.61 12.27 1.79
N ILE A 31 -3.36 11.52 2.86
CA ILE A 31 -2.64 10.23 2.77
C ILE A 31 -3.37 9.20 1.88
N PHE A 32 -4.65 9.45 1.60
CA PHE A 32 -5.54 8.64 0.77
C PHE A 32 -5.64 9.13 -0.68
N GLU A 33 -5.23 10.36 -0.98
CA GLU A 33 -5.05 10.79 -2.37
C GLU A 33 -3.92 10.00 -3.02
N LEU A 34 -4.05 9.76 -4.34
CA LEU A 34 -3.10 9.07 -5.20
C LEU A 34 -1.67 9.55 -4.95
N SER A 35 -1.02 8.89 -3.99
CA SER A 35 0.36 9.13 -3.66
C SER A 35 1.15 8.33 -4.66
N ASP A 36 1.91 8.99 -5.52
CA ASP A 36 2.96 8.39 -6.37
C ASP A 36 4.14 7.87 -5.51
N THR A 37 3.82 7.29 -4.36
CA THR A 37 4.75 6.81 -3.35
C THR A 37 4.39 5.39 -3.02
N ASN A 38 5.39 4.61 -2.63
CA ASN A 38 5.25 3.18 -2.36
C ASN A 38 4.40 2.88 -1.10
N MET A 39 3.80 3.87 -0.44
CA MET A 39 3.14 3.74 0.86
C MET A 39 1.95 2.78 0.85
N LEU A 40 1.07 2.86 -0.16
CA LEU A 40 -0.08 1.94 -0.28
C LEU A 40 0.40 0.51 -0.55
N VAL A 41 1.42 0.36 -1.39
CA VAL A 41 2.02 -0.94 -1.71
C VAL A 41 2.72 -1.53 -0.49
N GLU A 42 3.42 -0.72 0.30
CA GLU A 42 4.06 -1.13 1.54
C GLU A 42 3.05 -1.52 2.61
N ALA A 43 2.01 -0.70 2.81
CA ALA A 43 0.91 -1.01 3.72
C ALA A 43 0.24 -2.33 3.33
N TRP A 44 -0.05 -2.53 2.03
CA TRP A 44 -0.58 -3.78 1.52
C TRP A 44 0.40 -4.94 1.73
N HIS A 45 1.68 -4.76 1.46
CA HIS A 45 2.70 -5.78 1.65
C HIS A 45 2.84 -6.19 3.12
N HIS A 46 2.68 -5.25 4.07
CA HIS A 46 2.60 -5.56 5.50
C HIS A 46 1.40 -6.43 5.84
N VAL A 47 0.22 -6.13 5.30
CA VAL A 47 -0.99 -6.96 5.48
C VAL A 47 -0.82 -8.33 4.84
N LEU A 48 -0.36 -8.39 3.59
CA LEU A 48 -0.06 -9.62 2.87
C LEU A 48 0.88 -10.52 3.67
N LYS A 49 2.00 -9.97 4.16
CA LYS A 49 2.97 -10.72 4.96
C LYS A 49 2.39 -11.23 6.28
N SER A 50 1.66 -10.37 7.00
CA SER A 50 1.16 -10.68 8.36
C SER A 50 -0.09 -11.55 8.37
N LYS A 51 -1.08 -11.25 7.52
CA LYS A 51 -2.40 -11.89 7.51
C LYS A 51 -2.51 -13.05 6.53
N HIS A 52 -1.93 -12.92 5.34
CA HIS A 52 -2.14 -13.89 4.26
C HIS A 52 -0.97 -14.87 4.08
N LEU A 53 0.25 -14.46 4.41
CA LEU A 53 1.47 -15.29 4.30
C LEU A 53 1.98 -15.81 5.65
N GLN A 54 1.29 -15.50 6.76
CA GLN A 54 1.61 -15.98 8.12
C GLN A 54 3.07 -15.73 8.54
N GLY A 55 3.67 -14.64 8.08
CA GLY A 55 5.05 -14.25 8.42
C GLY A 55 6.16 -15.11 7.80
N LYS A 56 5.84 -16.11 6.97
CA LYS A 56 6.85 -17.00 6.35
C LYS A 56 7.56 -16.28 5.19
N ARG A 57 8.88 -16.17 5.27
CA ARG A 57 9.75 -15.63 4.20
C ARG A 57 10.14 -16.77 3.26
N GLY A 58 9.69 -16.73 2.00
CA GLY A 58 10.10 -17.69 0.96
C GLY A 58 8.95 -18.51 0.39
N ARG A 59 8.06 -17.87 -0.36
CA ARG A 59 7.09 -18.57 -1.21
C ARG A 59 7.43 -18.29 -2.66
N ARG A 60 7.54 -19.37 -3.43
CA ARG A 60 7.59 -19.34 -4.89
C ARG A 60 6.43 -18.49 -5.44
N VAL A 61 6.64 -17.91 -6.62
CA VAL A 61 5.69 -16.97 -7.24
C VAL A 61 4.31 -17.60 -7.46
N ASP A 62 4.23 -18.89 -7.78
CA ASP A 62 2.97 -19.64 -7.91
C ASP A 62 2.13 -19.62 -6.62
N ASN A 63 2.76 -19.85 -5.47
CA ASN A 63 2.07 -19.81 -4.18
C ASN A 63 1.61 -18.39 -3.81
N LEU A 64 2.36 -17.37 -4.21
CA LEU A 64 1.95 -15.97 -4.06
C LEU A 64 0.70 -15.70 -4.91
N ILE A 65 0.73 -16.06 -6.19
CA ILE A 65 -0.42 -15.89 -7.10
C ILE A 65 -1.65 -16.63 -6.55
N HIS A 66 -1.48 -17.88 -6.11
CA HIS A 66 -2.56 -18.65 -5.52
C HIS A 66 -3.15 -17.95 -4.28
N THR A 67 -2.30 -17.42 -3.40
CA THR A 67 -2.75 -16.70 -2.19
C THR A 67 -3.50 -15.42 -2.55
N LEU A 68 -3.00 -14.66 -3.53
CA LEU A 68 -3.64 -13.42 -3.97
C LEU A 68 -5.04 -13.70 -4.54
N ILE A 69 -5.15 -14.69 -5.43
CA ILE A 69 -6.40 -14.99 -6.14
C ILE A 69 -7.42 -15.69 -5.25
N ASN A 70 -6.99 -16.70 -4.48
CA ASN A 70 -7.93 -17.59 -3.78
C ASN A 70 -8.17 -17.22 -2.32
N VAL A 71 -7.33 -16.36 -1.73
CA VAL A 71 -7.43 -15.98 -0.31
C VAL A 71 -7.66 -14.48 -0.16
N ALA A 72 -6.77 -13.65 -0.70
CA ALA A 72 -6.84 -12.20 -0.51
C ALA A 72 -8.04 -11.60 -1.25
N LEU A 73 -8.20 -11.87 -2.54
CA LEU A 73 -9.27 -11.29 -3.35
C LEU A 73 -10.68 -11.63 -2.82
N PRO A 74 -11.02 -12.89 -2.48
CA PRO A 74 -12.34 -13.21 -1.92
C PRO A 74 -12.59 -12.53 -0.56
N HIS A 75 -11.56 -12.38 0.27
CA HIS A 75 -11.66 -11.68 1.55
C HIS A 75 -12.08 -10.21 1.36
N TYR A 76 -11.45 -9.50 0.42
CA TYR A 76 -11.81 -8.10 0.12
C TYR A 76 -13.18 -7.98 -0.55
N ILE A 77 -13.52 -8.89 -1.48
CA ILE A 77 -14.86 -8.91 -2.10
C ILE A 77 -15.95 -9.12 -1.03
N ALA A 78 -15.73 -10.04 -0.10
CA ALA A 78 -16.68 -10.30 0.97
C ALA A 78 -16.84 -9.09 1.91
N GLY A 79 -15.73 -8.43 2.27
CA GLY A 79 -15.78 -7.18 3.05
C GLY A 79 -16.53 -6.07 2.32
N HIS A 80 -16.23 -5.86 1.04
CA HIS A 80 -16.90 -4.84 0.23
C HIS A 80 -18.41 -5.09 0.14
N ARG A 81 -18.84 -6.33 -0.12
CA ARG A 81 -20.26 -6.69 -0.10
C ARG A 81 -20.89 -6.45 1.26
N ALA A 82 -20.20 -6.80 2.35
CA ALA A 82 -20.72 -6.56 3.69
C ALA A 82 -20.92 -5.05 3.96
N GLN A 83 -20.05 -4.18 3.43
CA GLN A 83 -20.24 -2.73 3.47
C GLN A 83 -21.42 -2.27 2.63
N GLU A 84 -21.58 -2.77 1.40
CA GLU A 84 -22.72 -2.45 0.52
C GLU A 84 -24.07 -2.78 1.18
N PHE A 85 -24.14 -3.89 1.90
CA PHE A 85 -25.34 -4.30 2.64
C PHE A 85 -25.48 -3.65 4.03
N GLY A 86 -24.55 -2.78 4.43
CA GLY A 86 -24.59 -2.07 5.70
C GLY A 86 -24.21 -2.90 6.94
N PHE A 87 -23.65 -4.10 6.76
CA PHE A 87 -23.12 -4.92 7.86
C PHE A 87 -21.76 -4.43 8.37
N GLN A 88 -21.05 -3.65 7.57
CA GLN A 88 -19.79 -2.99 7.94
C GLN A 88 -19.87 -1.50 7.64
N GLY A 89 -19.26 -0.69 8.50
CA GLY A 89 -19.19 0.76 8.31
C GLY A 89 -18.36 1.16 7.08
N PRO A 90 -18.51 2.40 6.61
CA PRO A 90 -17.77 2.90 5.46
C PRO A 90 -16.25 2.88 5.70
N ASP A 91 -15.49 2.66 4.63
CA ASP A 91 -14.04 2.76 4.65
C ASP A 91 -13.57 4.12 5.12
N LEU A 92 -12.33 4.19 5.62
CA LEU A 92 -11.76 5.42 6.17
C LEU A 92 -11.79 6.59 5.16
N GLU A 93 -11.51 6.33 3.89
CA GLU A 93 -11.60 7.34 2.83
C GLU A 93 -13.05 7.81 2.63
N VAL A 94 -14.02 6.88 2.63
CA VAL A 94 -15.45 7.21 2.47
C VAL A 94 -15.96 8.00 3.66
N ARG A 95 -15.51 7.66 4.87
CA ARG A 95 -15.82 8.42 6.10
C ARG A 95 -15.28 9.83 6.04
N GLU A 96 -14.03 10.00 5.63
CA GLU A 96 -13.40 11.32 5.51
C GLU A 96 -14.12 12.19 4.46
N ARG A 97 -14.55 11.61 3.34
CA ARG A 97 -15.37 12.32 2.33
C ARG A 97 -16.77 12.70 2.82
N ILE A 98 -17.34 11.97 3.78
CA ILE A 98 -18.68 12.26 4.35
C ILE A 98 -18.59 13.30 5.48
N GLU A 99 -17.46 13.37 6.19
CA GLU A 99 -17.24 14.30 7.30
C GLU A 99 -16.86 15.73 6.86
N ILE A 100 -16.66 15.97 5.55
CA ILE A 100 -16.46 17.30 4.92
C ILE A 100 -17.82 17.88 4.49
#